data_AF-A0A537PSP1-F1
#
_entry.id   AF-A0A537PSP1-F1
#
_cell.length_a   1.000
_cell.length_b   1.000
_cell.length_c   1.000
_cell.angle_alpha   90.00
_cell.angle_beta   90.00
_cell.angle_gamma   90.00
#
_symmetry.space_group_name_H-M   'P 1'
#
loop_
_entity.id
_entity.type
_entity.pdbx_description
1 polymer ?
#
loop_
_entity_poly.entity_id
_entity_poly.type
_entity_poly.pdbx_seq_one_letter_code
_entity_poly.pdbx_strand_id
1 'polypeptide(L)'
;MKKVCEQFRRGNINNLSPATQALINPPLGNDLVIIADAFVELQEARHAADYDASEFFTRPDVLANIALVDQAFDAWKKARHTPNANVFLAALLLNKQWRPGG
;
A
#
# COMPACT_ATOMS: atom_id res chain seq x y z
N MET A 1 0.18 -9.49 0.17
CA MET A 1 -0.35 -8.12 0.00
C MET A 1 0.61 -7.09 0.60
N LYS A 2 0.92 -7.12 1.91
CA LYS A 2 1.91 -6.23 2.57
C LYS A 2 3.18 -5.94 1.75
N LYS A 3 3.89 -6.97 1.28
CA LYS A 3 5.12 -6.81 0.48
C LYS A 3 4.96 -5.98 -0.80
N VAL A 4 3.80 -6.04 -1.47
CA VAL A 4 3.54 -5.23 -2.67
C VAL A 4 3.41 -3.77 -2.26
N CYS A 5 2.63 -3.48 -1.22
CA CYS A 5 2.53 -2.13 -0.68
C CYS A 5 3.88 -1.60 -0.18
N GLU A 6 4.71 -2.42 0.48
CA GLU A 6 6.06 -2.03 0.91
C GLU A 6 6.97 -1.62 -0.27
N GLN A 7 6.81 -2.23 -1.45
CA GLN A 7 7.54 -1.84 -2.65
C GLN A 7 7.03 -0.50 -3.20
N PHE A 8 5.71 -0.33 -3.28
CA PHE A 8 5.09 0.89 -3.81
C PHE A 8 5.27 2.11 -2.88
N ARG A 9 5.24 1.95 -1.55
CA ARG A 9 5.39 3.08 -0.61
C ARG A 9 6.74 3.78 -0.68
N ARG A 10 7.76 3.12 -1.25
CA ARG A 10 9.08 3.73 -1.43
C ARG A 10 9.09 4.78 -2.56
N GLY A 11 8.03 4.86 -3.37
CA GLY A 11 7.86 5.86 -4.42
C GLY A 11 8.87 5.80 -5.58
N ASN A 12 9.75 4.79 -5.60
CA ASN A 12 10.78 4.62 -6.61
C ASN A 12 10.60 3.28 -7.32
N ILE A 13 10.48 3.34 -8.65
CA ILE A 13 10.23 2.20 -9.54
C ILE A 13 11.31 1.13 -9.40
N ASN A 14 12.55 1.50 -9.09
CA ASN A 14 13.65 0.54 -8.90
C ASN A 14 13.42 -0.39 -7.70
N ASN A 15 12.52 -0.03 -6.76
CA ASN A 15 12.15 -0.89 -5.64
C ASN A 15 11.01 -1.87 -5.97
N LEU A 16 10.37 -1.74 -7.13
CA LEU A 16 9.31 -2.65 -7.57
C LEU A 16 9.92 -3.94 -8.13
N SER A 17 9.16 -5.03 -8.17
CA SER A 17 9.62 -6.25 -8.85
C SER A 17 9.85 -6.01 -10.35
N PRO A 18 10.77 -6.73 -11.01
CA PRO A 18 11.03 -6.55 -12.46
C PRO A 18 9.77 -6.64 -13.33
N ALA A 19 8.87 -7.58 -12.99
CA ALA A 19 7.58 -7.72 -13.68
C ALA A 19 6.69 -6.47 -13.51
N THR A 20 6.71 -5.84 -12.34
CA THR A 20 5.97 -4.59 -12.10
C THR A 20 6.62 -3.42 -12.83
N GLN A 21 7.94 -3.33 -12.82
CA GLN A 21 8.68 -2.27 -13.52
C GLN A 21 8.37 -2.25 -15.01
N ALA A 22 8.22 -3.43 -15.64
CA ALA A 22 7.87 -3.57 -17.05
C ALA A 22 6.44 -3.11 -17.39
N LEU A 23 5.55 -3.00 -16.40
CA LEU A 23 4.14 -2.67 -16.60
C LEU A 23 3.77 -1.25 -16.13
N ILE A 24 4.60 -0.61 -15.31
CA ILE A 24 4.38 0.75 -14.79
C ILE A 24 4.81 1.79 -15.82
N ASN A 25 4.03 2.88 -15.92
CA ASN A 25 4.39 4.10 -16.63
C ASN A 25 4.96 5.14 -15.65
N PRO A 26 6.26 5.46 -15.69
CA PRO A 26 6.85 6.45 -14.80
C PRO A 26 6.27 7.86 -15.02
N PRO A 27 6.07 8.67 -13.95
CA PRO A 27 6.33 8.36 -12.54
C PRO A 27 5.20 7.57 -11.86
N LEU A 28 5.56 6.85 -10.78
CA LEU A 28 4.63 6.20 -9.87
C LEU A 28 3.91 7.30 -9.06
N GLY A 29 2.79 7.82 -9.55
CA GLY A 29 2.12 8.98 -8.95
C GLY A 29 1.95 8.89 -7.43
N ASN A 30 2.08 10.04 -6.76
CA ASN A 30 2.13 10.13 -5.29
C ASN A 30 0.91 9.51 -4.59
N ASP A 31 -0.25 9.53 -5.22
CA ASP A 31 -1.47 8.92 -4.67
C ASP A 31 -1.31 7.40 -4.44
N LEU A 32 -0.61 6.67 -5.32
CA LEU A 32 -0.37 5.23 -5.11
C LEU A 32 0.60 4.97 -3.96
N VAL A 33 1.54 5.88 -3.73
CA VAL A 33 2.47 5.83 -2.59
C VAL A 33 1.69 5.99 -1.29
N ILE A 34 0.79 6.98 -1.21
CA ILE A 34 -0.08 7.22 -0.04
C ILE A 34 -0.94 5.99 0.26
N ILE A 35 -1.57 5.39 -0.75
CA ILE A 35 -2.42 4.20 -0.55
C ILE A 35 -1.59 3.01 -0.05
N ALA A 36 -0.41 2.80 -0.66
CA ALA A 36 0.47 1.71 -0.28
C ALA A 36 0.99 1.87 1.15
N ASP A 37 1.39 3.08 1.53
CA ASP A 37 1.83 3.39 2.88
C ASP A 37 0.69 3.14 3.89
N ALA A 38 -0.48 3.72 3.64
CA ALA A 38 -1.63 3.56 4.52
C ALA A 38 -2.03 2.10 4.72
N PHE A 39 -1.96 1.28 3.67
CA PHE A 39 -2.23 -0.15 3.80
C PHE A 39 -1.25 -0.87 4.71
N VAL A 40 0.05 -0.53 4.66
CA VAL A 40 1.07 -1.16 5.51
C VAL A 40 0.83 -0.77 6.98
N GLU A 41 0.73 0.53 7.26
CA GLU A 41 0.56 1.04 8.62
C GLU A 41 -0.74 0.50 9.26
N LEU A 42 -1.86 0.55 8.55
CA LEU A 42 -3.14 0.06 9.07
C LEU A 42 -3.17 -1.47 9.21
N GLN A 43 -2.45 -2.21 8.36
CA GLN A 43 -2.33 -3.65 8.51
C GLN A 43 -1.52 -4.02 9.76
N GLU A 44 -0.45 -3.27 10.05
CA GLU A 44 0.35 -3.42 11.27
C GLU A 44 -0.46 -3.05 12.50
N ALA A 45 -1.12 -1.89 12.52
CA ALA A 45 -1.98 -1.45 13.61
C ALA A 45 -3.11 -2.48 13.89
N ARG A 46 -3.72 -3.06 12.85
CA ARG A 46 -4.72 -4.12 13.03
C ARG A 46 -4.08 -5.38 13.64
N HIS A 47 -2.90 -5.76 13.19
CA HIS A 47 -2.22 -6.95 13.72
C HIS A 47 -1.88 -6.78 15.21
N ALA A 48 -1.36 -5.61 15.58
CA ALA A 48 -1.13 -5.22 16.98
C ALA A 48 -2.42 -5.29 17.80
N ALA A 49 -3.49 -4.64 17.34
CA ALA A 49 -4.77 -4.62 18.05
C ALA A 49 -5.39 -6.01 18.28
N ASP A 50 -5.22 -6.91 17.30
CA ASP A 50 -5.81 -8.26 17.36
C ASP A 50 -4.94 -9.26 18.15
N TYR A 51 -3.61 -9.10 18.15
CA TYR A 51 -2.69 -10.14 18.60
C TYR A 51 -1.68 -9.71 19.67
N ASP A 52 -1.43 -8.41 19.88
CA ASP A 52 -0.52 -7.93 20.90
C ASP A 52 -1.29 -7.38 22.11
N ALA A 53 -1.41 -8.21 23.15
CA ALA A 53 -2.09 -7.83 24.40
C ALA A 53 -1.31 -6.79 25.24
N SER A 54 -0.07 -6.46 24.85
CA SER A 54 0.73 -5.41 25.48
C SER A 54 0.59 -4.05 24.80
N GLU A 55 -0.03 -4.01 23.62
CA GLU A 55 -0.19 -2.80 22.84
C GLU A 55 -1.52 -2.09 23.18
N PHE A 56 -1.43 -0.81 23.49
CA PHE A 56 -2.58 0.03 23.83
C PHE A 56 -2.65 1.20 22.88
N PHE A 57 -3.76 1.30 22.14
CA PHE A 57 -4.03 2.45 21.29
C PHE A 57 -4.68 3.57 22.10
N THR A 58 -4.00 4.71 22.17
CA THR A 58 -4.60 5.92 22.73
C THR A 58 -5.60 6.52 21.74
N ARG A 59 -6.48 7.40 22.22
CA ARG A 59 -7.41 8.12 21.34
C ARG A 59 -6.69 8.86 20.20
N PRO A 60 -5.58 9.59 20.43
CA PRO A 60 -4.78 10.16 19.34
C PRO A 60 -4.33 9.14 18.29
N ASP A 61 -3.86 7.96 18.70
CA ASP A 61 -3.39 6.93 17.76
C ASP A 61 -4.51 6.44 16.86
N VAL A 62 -5.70 6.19 17.44
CA VAL A 62 -6.89 5.78 16.69
C VAL A 62 -7.34 6.88 15.72
N LEU A 63 -7.32 8.15 16.15
CA LEU A 63 -7.66 9.28 15.29
C LEU A 63 -6.67 9.44 14.13
N ALA A 64 -5.38 9.19 14.38
CA ALA A 64 -4.36 9.19 13.33
C ALA A 64 -4.63 8.07 12.30
N ASN A 65 -4.97 6.86 12.75
CA ASN A 65 -5.35 5.76 11.86
C ASN A 65 -6.58 6.08 11.01
N ILE A 66 -7.61 6.70 11.60
CA ILE A 66 -8.80 7.14 10.86
C ILE A 66 -8.42 8.18 9.78
N ALA A 67 -7.62 9.18 10.14
CA ALA A 67 -7.16 10.19 9.19
C ALA A 67 -6.33 9.57 8.05
N LEU A 68 -5.53 8.54 8.34
CA LEU A 68 -4.77 7.78 7.35
C LEU A 68 -5.70 7.07 6.35
N VAL A 69 -6.78 6.45 6.84
CA VAL A 69 -7.81 5.80 6.01
C VAL A 69 -8.45 6.82 5.08
N ASP A 70 -8.88 7.96 5.61
CA ASP A 70 -9.53 9.02 4.83
C ASP A 70 -8.61 9.53 3.71
N GLN A 71 -7.34 9.80 4.03
CA GLN A 71 -6.34 10.20 3.04
C GLN A 71 -6.12 9.14 1.95
N ALA A 72 -6.07 7.87 2.32
CA ALA A 72 -5.92 6.78 1.37
C ALA A 72 -7.12 6.67 0.42
N PHE A 73 -8.33 6.84 0.92
CA PHE A 73 -9.54 6.85 0.09
C PHE A 73 -9.58 8.06 -0.85
N ASP A 74 -9.16 9.24 -0.41
CA ASP A 74 -9.09 10.42 -1.26
C ASP A 74 -8.00 10.31 -2.34
N ALA A 75 -6.85 9.75 -1.99
CA ALA A 75 -5.81 9.40 -2.95
C ALA A 75 -6.32 8.37 -3.97
N TRP A 76 -7.06 7.35 -3.52
CA TRP A 76 -7.64 6.34 -4.42
C TRP A 76 -8.62 6.95 -5.42
N LYS A 77 -9.49 7.87 -4.99
CA LYS A 77 -10.42 8.56 -5.91
C LYS A 77 -9.69 9.27 -7.06
N LYS A 78 -8.50 9.81 -6.81
CA LYS A 78 -7.65 10.49 -7.81
C LYS A 78 -6.93 9.48 -8.70
N ALA A 79 -6.42 8.39 -8.13
CA ALA A 79 -5.55 7.44 -8.83
C ALA A 79 -6.29 6.35 -9.61
N ARG A 80 -7.52 5.97 -9.21
CA ARG A 80 -8.20 4.73 -9.63
C ARG A 80 -8.35 4.52 -11.14
N HIS A 81 -8.30 5.59 -11.94
CA HIS A 81 -8.44 5.55 -13.40
C HIS A 81 -7.10 5.59 -14.14
N THR A 82 -5.98 5.58 -13.42
CA THR A 82 -4.65 5.59 -14.03
C THR A 82 -4.20 4.17 -14.42
N PRO A 83 -3.39 4.01 -15.48
CA PRO A 83 -2.81 2.71 -15.83
C PRO A 83 -2.01 2.09 -14.66
N ASN A 84 -1.27 2.92 -13.92
CA ASN A 84 -0.48 2.46 -12.77
C ASN A 84 -1.36 1.92 -11.63
N ALA A 85 -2.59 2.42 -11.46
CA ALA A 85 -3.54 1.87 -10.49
C ALA A 85 -3.98 0.45 -10.87
N ASN A 86 -4.19 0.17 -12.16
CA ASN A 86 -4.49 -1.18 -12.63
C ASN A 86 -3.34 -2.15 -12.35
N VAL A 87 -2.10 -1.72 -12.58
CA VAL A 87 -0.90 -2.52 -12.26
C VAL A 87 -0.77 -2.74 -10.76
N PHE A 88 -1.01 -1.71 -9.95
CA PHE A 88 -1.00 -1.83 -8.49
C PHE A 88 -2.05 -2.83 -7.99
N LEU A 89 -3.29 -2.74 -8.48
CA LEU A 89 -4.35 -3.69 -8.13
C LEU A 89 -4.03 -5.12 -8.59
N ALA A 90 -3.52 -5.30 -9.82
CA ALA A 90 -3.10 -6.59 -10.33
C ALA A 90 -1.99 -7.19 -9.45
N ALA A 91 -0.99 -6.39 -9.08
CA ALA A 91 0.09 -6.80 -8.19
C ALA A 91 -0.44 -7.22 -6.80
N LEU A 92 -1.42 -6.50 -6.25
CA LEU A 92 -2.04 -6.84 -4.97
C LEU A 92 -2.84 -8.15 -5.02
N LEU A 93 -3.72 -8.28 -6.02
CA LEU A 93 -4.59 -9.45 -6.21
C LEU A 93 -3.75 -10.70 -6.47
N LEU A 94 -2.75 -10.58 -7.33
CA LEU A 94 -1.89 -11.69 -7.73
C LEU A 94 -0.67 -11.86 -6.84
N ASN A 95 -0.57 -11.21 -5.67
CA ASN A 95 0.68 -11.09 -4.91
C ASN A 95 1.45 -12.41 -4.61
N LYS A 96 0.77 -13.57 -4.63
CA LYS A 96 1.42 -14.88 -4.50
C LYS A 96 2.13 -15.32 -5.80
N GLN A 97 1.52 -15.04 -6.95
CA GLN A 97 2.00 -15.36 -8.30
C GLN A 97 2.82 -14.22 -8.93
N TRP A 98 2.65 -12.99 -8.42
CA TRP A 98 3.32 -11.77 -8.86
C TRP A 98 4.81 -11.71 -8.46
N ARG A 99 5.26 -12.69 -7.69
CA ARG A 99 6.68 -12.89 -7.38
C ARG A 99 7.28 -13.70 -8.53
N PRO A 100 8.34 -13.22 -9.21
CA PRO A 100 9.14 -14.12 -10.01
C PRO A 100 9.71 -15.20 -9.07
N GLY A 101 9.59 -16.47 -9.47
CA GLY A 101 10.09 -17.70 -8.83
C GLY A 101 10.69 -17.62 -7.42
N GLY A 102 10.10 -18.37 -6.48
CA GLY A 102 10.85 -18.88 -5.33
C GLY A 102 11.81 -19.98 -5.76
#